data_AF-A0A9W7UCA4-F1
#
_entry.id   AF-A0A9W7UCA4-F1
#
_cell.length_a   1.000
_cell.length_b   1.000
_cell.length_c   1.000
_cell.angle_alpha   90.00
_cell.angle_beta   90.00
_cell.angle_gamma   90.00
#
_symmetry.space_group_name_H-M   'P 1'
#
loop_
_entity.id
_entity.type
_entity.pdbx_description
1 polymer ?
#
loop_
_entity_poly.entity_id
_entity_poly.type
_entity_poly.pdbx_seq_one_letter_code
_entity_poly.pdbx_strand_id
1 'polypeptide(L)'
;MSNIDIGRLSDEITNQLRRYSQVVSEDVEQITDELTAEGVEKIKNNIRSKKLIRSGGYVKGWTRKKVGKSIFIHNRTDYRLTHLLENGHAMVNGGRVFGTPHIRPVEEWMVTEYEKRIEKAIEK
;
A
#
# COMPACT_ATOMS: atom_id res chain seq x y z
N MET A 1 37.39 9.87 -16.28
CA MET A 1 37.11 10.93 -15.30
C MET A 1 36.68 12.16 -16.06
N SER A 2 35.46 12.65 -15.85
CA SER A 2 34.98 13.89 -16.43
C SER A 2 35.81 15.06 -15.88
N ASN A 3 36.45 15.82 -16.76
CA ASN A 3 37.20 17.01 -16.39
C ASN A 3 36.18 18.16 -16.23
N ILE A 4 35.77 18.44 -15.00
CA ILE A 4 34.78 19.47 -14.68
C ILE A 4 35.53 20.78 -14.42
N ASP A 5 35.14 21.84 -15.14
CA ASP A 5 35.67 23.18 -14.90
C ASP A 5 35.18 23.71 -13.55
N ILE A 6 36.06 24.39 -12.80
CA ILE A 6 35.79 24.81 -11.41
C ILE A 6 34.60 25.79 -11.35
N GLY A 7 34.42 26.59 -12.40
CA GLY A 7 33.29 27.52 -12.53
C GLY A 7 31.94 26.84 -12.80
N ARG A 8 31.95 25.54 -13.13
CA ARG A 8 30.74 24.74 -13.43
C ARG A 8 30.47 23.66 -12.38
N LEU A 9 31.28 23.60 -11.32
CA LEU A 9 31.13 22.61 -10.25
C LEU A 9 29.77 22.73 -9.54
N SER A 10 29.33 23.96 -9.25
CA SER A 10 28.03 24.21 -8.61
C SER A 10 26.85 23.72 -9.46
N ASP A 11 26.91 23.95 -10.78
CA ASP A 11 25.91 23.48 -11.72
C ASP A 11 25.88 21.96 -11.78
N GLU A 12 27.06 21.32 -11.81
CA GLU A 12 27.17 19.87 -11.85
C GLU A 12 26.63 19.22 -10.56
N ILE A 13 26.96 19.76 -9.38
CA ILE A 13 26.40 19.29 -8.11
C ILE A 13 24.87 19.40 -8.14
N THR A 14 24.33 20.53 -8.59
CA THR A 14 22.88 20.74 -8.69
C THR A 14 22.23 19.73 -9.64
N ASN A 15 22.87 19.44 -10.78
CA ASN A 15 22.41 18.45 -11.74
C ASN A 15 22.42 17.03 -11.13
N GLN A 16 23.46 16.66 -10.40
CA GLN A 16 23.53 15.37 -9.73
C GLN A 16 22.47 15.22 -8.64
N LEU A 17 22.25 16.25 -7.81
CA LEU A 17 21.19 16.25 -6.80
C LEU A 17 19.80 16.14 -7.43
N ARG A 18 19.56 16.84 -8.54
CA ARG A 18 18.29 16.75 -9.28
C ARG A 18 18.05 15.35 -9.84
N ARG A 19 19.08 14.74 -10.43
CA ARG A 19 18.99 13.36 -10.96
C ARG A 19 18.71 12.37 -9.83
N TYR A 20 19.43 12.47 -8.72
CA TYR A 20 19.20 11.64 -7.55
C TYR A 20 17.75 11.77 -7.05
N SER A 21 17.25 13.00 -6.88
CA SER A 21 15.87 13.24 -6.46
C SER A 21 14.84 12.66 -7.42
N GLN A 22 15.11 12.67 -8.73
CA GLN A 22 14.22 12.09 -9.72
C GLN A 22 14.19 10.56 -9.60
N VAL A 23 15.36 9.91 -9.53
CA VAL A 23 15.47 8.45 -9.39
C VAL A 23 14.77 7.97 -8.13
N VAL A 24 15.01 8.61 -6.99
CA VAL A 24 14.35 8.25 -5.72
C VAL A 24 12.83 8.42 -5.83
N SER A 25 12.34 9.47 -6.51
CA SER A 25 10.90 9.66 -6.70
C SER A 25 10.28 8.55 -7.57
N GLU A 26 10.96 8.13 -8.63
CA GLU A 26 10.51 7.04 -9.51
C GLU A 26 10.49 5.70 -8.76
N ASP A 27 11.54 5.40 -7.98
CA ASP A 27 11.62 4.20 -7.16
C ASP A 27 10.50 4.14 -6.09
N VAL A 28 10.22 5.26 -5.42
CA VAL A 28 9.12 5.33 -4.44
C VAL A 28 7.76 5.09 -5.09
N GLU A 29 7.52 5.66 -6.28
CA GLU A 29 6.27 5.40 -7.02
C GLU A 29 6.15 3.92 -7.40
N GLN A 30 7.22 3.30 -7.89
CA GLN A 30 7.24 1.88 -8.23
C GLN A 30 7.00 1.00 -7.00
N ILE A 31 7.69 1.27 -5.88
CA ILE A 31 7.51 0.53 -4.62
C ILE A 31 6.06 0.63 -4.14
N THR A 32 5.47 1.83 -4.20
CA THR A 32 4.07 2.05 -3.81
C THR A 32 3.12 1.25 -4.70
N ASP A 33 3.34 1.26 -6.01
CA ASP A 33 2.55 0.47 -6.96
C ASP A 33 2.72 -1.04 -6.69
N GLU A 34 3.92 -1.57 -6.53
CA GLU A 34 4.10 -3.00 -6.26
C GLU A 34 3.47 -3.44 -4.93
N LEU A 35 3.76 -2.70 -3.87
CA LEU A 35 3.29 -3.03 -2.52
C LEU A 35 1.76 -3.01 -2.42
N THR A 36 1.10 -2.07 -3.11
CA THR A 36 -0.36 -2.01 -3.11
C THR A 36 -1.02 -3.14 -3.90
N ALA A 37 -0.38 -3.65 -4.95
CA ALA A 37 -0.84 -4.87 -5.63
C ALA A 37 -0.74 -6.08 -4.69
N GLU A 38 0.40 -6.24 -4.01
CA GLU A 38 0.61 -7.30 -3.03
C GLU A 38 -0.39 -7.20 -1.87
N GLY A 39 -0.66 -5.99 -1.38
CA GLY A 39 -1.65 -5.72 -0.34
C GLY A 39 -3.05 -6.21 -0.70
N VAL A 40 -3.51 -5.94 -1.93
CA VAL A 40 -4.82 -6.44 -2.42
C VAL A 40 -4.86 -7.97 -2.38
N GLU A 41 -3.82 -8.64 -2.89
CA GLU A 41 -3.79 -10.11 -2.90
C GLU A 41 -3.69 -10.71 -1.49
N LYS A 42 -2.93 -10.07 -0.58
CA LYS A 42 -2.89 -10.48 0.83
C LYS A 42 -4.22 -10.34 1.53
N ILE A 43 -4.97 -9.25 1.29
CA ILE A 43 -6.33 -9.10 1.84
C ILE A 43 -7.23 -10.22 1.33
N LYS A 44 -7.21 -10.50 0.01
CA LYS A 44 -7.99 -11.61 -0.58
C LYS A 44 -7.62 -12.96 0.04
N ASN A 45 -6.34 -13.22 0.26
CA ASN A 45 -5.86 -14.46 0.87
C ASN A 45 -6.27 -14.57 2.35
N ASN A 46 -6.17 -13.49 3.12
CA ASN A 46 -6.63 -13.43 4.51
C ASN A 46 -8.13 -13.71 4.62
N ILE A 47 -8.95 -13.18 3.69
CA ILE A 47 -10.39 -13.44 3.70
C ILE A 47 -10.68 -14.92 3.43
N ARG A 48 -9.98 -15.52 2.46
CA ARG A 48 -10.13 -16.94 2.11
C ARG A 48 -9.70 -17.86 3.25
N SER A 49 -8.54 -17.61 3.86
CA SER A 49 -8.00 -18.42 4.95
C SER A 49 -8.90 -18.39 6.18
N LYS A 50 -9.48 -17.22 6.49
CA LYS A 50 -10.39 -17.03 7.61
C LYS A 50 -11.85 -17.44 7.31
N LYS A 51 -12.14 -17.87 6.08
CA LYS A 51 -13.47 -18.34 5.64
C LYS A 51 -14.60 -17.35 5.98
N LEU A 52 -14.33 -16.04 5.89
CA LEU A 52 -15.23 -14.99 6.37
C LEU A 52 -16.58 -14.97 5.64
N ILE A 53 -16.58 -15.32 4.36
CA ILE A 53 -17.76 -15.18 3.50
C ILE A 53 -17.85 -16.39 2.59
N ARG A 54 -19.05 -16.96 2.48
CA ARG A 54 -19.34 -18.10 1.62
C ARG A 54 -19.39 -17.72 0.14
N SER A 55 -19.81 -16.49 -0.16
CA SER A 55 -19.81 -15.88 -1.50
C SER A 55 -18.47 -15.22 -1.83
N GLY A 56 -17.98 -15.42 -3.05
CA GLY A 56 -16.74 -14.83 -3.53
C GLY A 56 -16.83 -13.35 -3.93
N GLY A 57 -18.02 -12.73 -3.89
CA GLY A 57 -18.24 -11.34 -4.32
C GLY A 57 -17.34 -10.35 -3.58
N TYR A 58 -17.34 -10.40 -2.25
CA TYR A 58 -16.50 -9.54 -1.41
C TYR A 58 -15.00 -9.70 -1.72
N VAL A 59 -14.51 -10.93 -1.89
CA VAL A 59 -13.10 -11.18 -2.25
C VAL A 59 -12.77 -10.57 -3.61
N LYS A 60 -13.65 -10.73 -4.60
CA LYS A 60 -13.48 -10.17 -5.95
C LYS A 60 -13.60 -8.64 -5.97
N GLY A 61 -14.31 -8.05 -5.00
CA GLY A 61 -14.51 -6.61 -4.88
C GLY A 61 -13.26 -5.83 -4.46
N TRP A 62 -12.25 -6.47 -3.89
CA TRP A 62 -11.00 -5.82 -3.47
C TRP A 62 -10.15 -5.38 -4.67
N THR A 63 -9.86 -4.09 -4.70
CA THR A 63 -9.13 -3.43 -5.79
C THR A 63 -8.31 -2.26 -5.25
N ARG A 64 -7.54 -1.63 -6.14
CA ARG A 64 -6.77 -0.42 -5.85
C ARG A 64 -7.12 0.69 -6.84
N LYS A 65 -7.07 1.94 -6.38
CA LYS A 65 -7.34 3.13 -7.20
C LYS A 65 -6.28 4.19 -6.94
N LYS A 66 -5.59 4.64 -8.01
CA LYS A 66 -4.67 5.78 -7.96
C LYS A 66 -5.45 7.09 -8.04
N VAL A 67 -5.16 8.02 -7.14
CA VAL A 67 -5.72 9.38 -7.10
C VAL A 67 -4.57 10.34 -6.80
N GLY A 68 -4.14 11.09 -7.82
CA GLY A 68 -2.91 11.87 -7.73
C GLY A 68 -1.70 10.97 -7.47
N LYS A 69 -0.95 11.27 -6.41
CA LYS A 69 0.21 10.47 -5.96
C LYS A 69 -0.16 9.35 -4.97
N SER A 70 -1.42 9.27 -4.55
CA SER A 70 -1.87 8.30 -3.55
C SER A 70 -2.55 7.10 -4.21
N ILE A 71 -2.40 5.92 -3.61
CA ILE A 71 -3.09 4.71 -4.03
C ILE A 71 -3.96 4.22 -2.88
N PHE A 72 -5.25 4.05 -3.17
CA PHE A 72 -6.24 3.58 -2.20
C PHE A 72 -6.58 2.12 -2.47
N ILE A 73 -6.39 1.26 -1.49
CA ILE A 73 -6.93 -0.11 -1.52
C ILE A 73 -8.33 -0.08 -0.90
N HIS A 74 -9.32 -0.58 -1.62
CA HIS A 74 -10.68 -0.61 -1.14
C HIS A 74 -11.49 -1.77 -1.71
N ASN A 75 -12.60 -2.08 -1.06
CA ASN A 75 -13.63 -2.95 -1.64
C ASN A 75 -14.59 -2.09 -2.48
N ARG A 76 -14.72 -2.38 -3.77
CA ARG A 76 -15.57 -1.61 -4.70
C ARG A 76 -17.05 -2.00 -4.63
N THR A 77 -17.37 -3.24 -4.24
CA THR A 77 -18.74 -3.77 -4.28
C THR A 77 -19.41 -3.71 -2.91
N ASP A 78 -18.67 -4.07 -1.87
CA ASP A 78 -19.19 -4.39 -0.55
C ASP A 78 -18.48 -3.55 0.54
N TYR A 79 -18.25 -2.26 0.27
CA TYR A 79 -17.47 -1.36 1.14
C TYR A 79 -18.02 -1.23 2.57
N ARG A 80 -19.32 -1.43 2.79
CA ARG A 80 -19.91 -1.38 4.15
C ARG A 80 -19.55 -2.63 4.96
N LEU A 81 -19.38 -3.75 4.28
CA LEU A 81 -19.10 -5.03 4.92
C LEU A 81 -17.70 -5.08 5.52
N THR A 82 -16.76 -4.28 4.99
CA THR A 82 -15.38 -4.20 5.49
C THR A 82 -15.36 -3.84 6.97
N HIS A 83 -16.08 -2.79 7.37
CA HIS A 83 -16.14 -2.34 8.76
C HIS A 83 -16.78 -3.40 9.68
N LEU A 84 -17.90 -3.98 9.24
CA LEU A 84 -18.65 -4.96 10.02
C LEU A 84 -17.83 -6.24 10.26
N LEU A 85 -17.08 -6.69 9.24
CA LEU A 85 -16.23 -7.87 9.35
C LEU A 85 -14.95 -7.59 10.10
N GLU A 86 -14.37 -6.39 9.99
CA GLU A 86 -13.14 -6.04 10.70
C GLU A 86 -13.38 -5.84 12.20
N ASN A 87 -14.43 -5.09 12.56
CA ASN A 87 -14.65 -4.59 13.93
C ASN A 87 -15.84 -5.25 14.66
N GLY A 88 -16.64 -6.01 13.94
CA GLY A 88 -17.90 -6.53 14.45
C GLY A 88 -18.99 -5.46 14.52
N HIS A 89 -20.16 -5.83 15.03
CA HIS A 89 -21.31 -4.92 15.15
C HIS A 89 -22.29 -5.38 16.22
N ALA A 90 -23.16 -4.46 16.67
CA ALA A 90 -24.25 -4.78 17.59
C ALA A 90 -25.36 -5.55 16.88
N MET A 91 -26.01 -6.49 17.57
CA MET A 91 -27.16 -7.22 17.04
C MET A 91 -28.48 -6.49 17.36
N VAL A 92 -29.51 -6.73 16.55
CA VAL A 92 -30.84 -6.09 16.68
C VAL A 92 -31.50 -6.39 18.02
N ASN A 93 -31.31 -7.60 18.57
CA ASN A 93 -31.93 -8.05 19.81
C ASN A 93 -30.98 -7.98 21.02
N GLY A 94 -29.96 -7.12 20.96
CA GLY A 94 -28.90 -7.04 21.98
C GLY A 94 -27.76 -8.03 21.75
N GLY A 95 -26.62 -7.77 22.38
CA GLY A 95 -25.37 -8.51 22.14
C GLY A 95 -24.53 -7.96 20.97
N ARG A 96 -23.40 -8.61 20.68
CA ARG A 96 -22.41 -8.15 19.70
C ARG A 96 -21.87 -9.32 18.87
N VAL A 97 -21.76 -9.13 17.55
CA VAL A 97 -20.98 -9.99 16.66
C VAL A 97 -19.54 -9.52 16.72
N PHE A 98 -18.60 -10.43 17.02
CA PHE A 98 -17.18 -10.11 17.04
C PHE A 98 -16.63 -9.93 15.62
N GLY A 99 -15.75 -8.95 15.46
CA GLY A 99 -15.00 -8.74 14.23
C GLY A 99 -13.91 -9.79 14.07
N THR A 100 -13.57 -10.09 12.82
CA THR A 100 -12.43 -10.90 12.44
C THR A 100 -11.50 -10.05 11.56
N PRO A 101 -10.47 -9.43 12.18
CA PRO A 101 -9.56 -8.54 11.48
C PRO A 101 -8.88 -9.23 10.31
N HIS A 102 -9.00 -8.70 9.11
CA HIS A 102 -8.40 -9.25 7.88
C HIS A 102 -7.77 -8.16 7.01
N ILE A 103 -8.09 -6.89 7.28
CA ILE A 103 -7.52 -5.71 6.64
C ILE A 103 -6.35 -5.19 7.46
N ARG A 104 -6.55 -4.96 8.77
CA ARG A 104 -5.53 -4.39 9.67
C ARG A 104 -4.20 -5.17 9.67
N PRO A 105 -4.18 -6.52 9.70
CA PRO A 105 -2.91 -7.25 9.62
C PRO A 105 -2.15 -7.03 8.31
N VAL A 106 -2.85 -6.70 7.21
CA VAL A 106 -2.21 -6.40 5.93
C VAL A 106 -1.71 -4.95 5.92
N GLU A 107 -2.48 -4.02 6.49
CA GLU A 107 -2.04 -2.63 6.67
C GLU A 107 -0.74 -2.55 7.49
N GLU A 108 -0.68 -3.20 8.66
CA GLU A 108 0.50 -3.22 9.53
C GLU A 108 1.73 -3.81 8.81
N TRP A 109 1.52 -4.90 8.06
CA TRP A 109 2.56 -5.47 7.19
C TRP A 109 2.99 -4.49 6.10
N MET A 110 2.05 -3.81 5.43
CA MET A 110 2.36 -2.85 4.37
C MET A 110 3.16 -1.67 4.90
N VAL A 111 2.81 -1.11 6.07
CA VAL A 111 3.57 -0.02 6.69
C VAL A 111 5.03 -0.43 6.89
N THR A 112 5.24 -1.59 7.51
CA THR A 112 6.59 -2.13 7.79
C THR A 112 7.38 -2.41 6.50
N GLU A 113 6.72 -3.01 5.51
CA GLU A 113 7.36 -3.37 4.24
C GLU A 113 7.65 -2.14 3.37
N TYR A 114 6.80 -1.11 3.44
CA TYR A 114 6.98 0.15 2.73
C TYR A 114 8.25 0.88 3.20
N GLU A 115 8.39 1.05 4.52
CA GLU A 115 9.57 1.69 5.13
C GLU A 115 10.85 0.95 4.72
N LYS A 116 10.85 -0.38 4.86
CA LYS A 116 11.98 -1.23 4.51
C LYS A 116 12.37 -1.17 3.03
N ARG A 117 11.39 -1.13 2.11
CA ARG A 117 11.67 -1.06 0.67
C ARG A 117 12.21 0.31 0.27
N ILE A 118 11.70 1.38 0.89
CA ILE A 118 12.19 2.75 0.67
C ILE A 118 13.61 2.91 1.18
N GLU A 119 13.91 2.46 2.40
CA GLU A 119 15.27 2.53 2.97
C GLU A 119 16.29 1.87 2.02
N LYS A 120 15.97 0.65 1.55
CA LYS A 120 16.80 -0.07 0.57
C LYS A 120 16.94 0.62 -0.78
N ALA A 121 15.95 1.39 -1.21
CA ALA A 121 16.02 2.12 -2.48
C ALA A 121 16.92 3.36 -2.34
N ILE A 122 16.92 4.00 -1.17
CA ILE A 122 17.73 5.18 -0.87
C ILE A 122 19.20 4.83 -0.62
N GLU A 123 19.47 3.66 -0.04
CA GLU A 123 20.83 3.16 0.26
C GLU A 123 21.61 2.63 -0.97
N LYS A 124 20.97 2.52 -2.13
CA LYS A 124 21.64 2.11 -3.39
C LYS A 124 22.56 3.21 -3.94
#